data_AF-A0A662M839-F1
#
_entry.id   AF-A0A662M839-F1
#
_cell.length_a   1.000
_cell.length_b   1.000
_cell.length_c   1.000
_cell.angle_alpha   90.00
_cell.angle_beta   90.00
_cell.angle_gamma   90.00
#
_symmetry.space_group_name_H-M   'P 1'
#
loop_
_entity.id
_entity.type
_entity.pdbx_description
1 polymer ?
#
loop_
_entity_poly.entity_id
_entity_poly.type
_entity_poly.pdbx_seq_one_letter_code
_entity_poly.pdbx_strand_id
1 'polypeptide(L)'
;MGSRLSRTRYPFLLLLSALLVVPVFAPGTGGEIVTGGEMDPGGAYVAEKQGFRYLQVRGTPDEIGYQHGSALHDLIPRSLSAYSHATERSYNLDWSQVRRQGRTYWRYVPDEQKREIEGIARGASERGALNPLGNPVDEWDILALNAIWDIWWRAEPPGNIWWWLPNNPELPTIASDPPHHCSAFVATGNATKDGGFVLGQSLWMPYFLSPAHAVYIDIIPEKGNRILMEVTAGMIWSGTEYYINSAGLVVAETTLGTGPYRWLGVPSFVRLRKAVQYASSIDEFKDIMLENTNGAYCGDYLLADTKTNEVAVLELGSYEWELKRTMDGFLPSCNYPWDPEVAEEMGAARGWDHGCYPRWVRWEQLAERDYGNITVFSGMEYLGDHYDTVENRINPCSHTLCGHVENASGYPHGSIDGKVTNRTMALRMELWSRFGHSCGQPFLVDEHRKEHPEYAFDDLVDIIPRPYAAFSPFTSLDILVLDRNGEPVAGALVNITSNVDNSSYELVTDGSGTALFGFLPCSDYSLNVRKGNLEGRDRFIQKEDSSREIVVRDTGREGGISRTASIAVAAVLVIVGLIAGMVLWRKSNKSK
;
A
#
# COMPACT_ATOMS: atom_id res chain seq x y z
N MET A 1 12.61 62.88 -45.02
CA MET A 1 11.22 62.39 -45.17
C MET A 1 11.15 61.06 -44.43
N GLY A 2 10.73 61.02 -43.16
CA GLY A 2 9.33 60.80 -42.73
C GLY A 2 8.98 59.31 -42.91
N SER A 3 8.64 58.48 -41.93
CA SER A 3 7.84 58.68 -40.72
C SER A 3 8.07 57.54 -39.69
N ARG A 4 7.64 57.80 -38.44
CA ARG A 4 7.61 56.89 -37.28
C ARG A 4 6.57 55.79 -37.44
N LEU A 5 6.79 54.63 -36.80
CA LEU A 5 5.83 53.99 -35.88
C LEU A 5 6.47 52.86 -35.05
N SER A 6 6.04 52.80 -33.80
CA SER A 6 6.49 52.01 -32.67
C SER A 6 5.75 50.69 -32.51
N ARG A 7 6.31 49.75 -31.73
CA ARG A 7 5.68 49.02 -30.58
C ARG A 7 6.47 47.73 -30.27
N THR A 8 7.25 47.73 -29.18
CA THR A 8 6.95 47.13 -27.85
C THR A 8 6.77 45.61 -27.83
N ARG A 9 7.75 44.95 -27.21
CA ARG A 9 7.73 43.58 -26.70
C ARG A 9 6.82 43.54 -25.44
N TYR A 10 5.90 42.59 -25.39
CA TYR A 10 5.19 42.17 -24.17
C TYR A 10 5.76 40.82 -23.71
N PRO A 11 6.08 40.62 -22.42
CA PRO A 11 6.10 39.29 -21.84
C PRO A 11 4.68 38.92 -21.39
N PHE A 12 4.21 37.74 -21.82
CA PHE A 12 2.97 37.15 -21.31
C PHE A 12 3.21 36.69 -19.86
N LEU A 13 2.56 37.35 -18.92
CA LEU A 13 2.32 36.83 -17.57
C LEU A 13 1.24 35.75 -17.68
N LEU A 14 1.60 34.50 -17.40
CA LEU A 14 0.63 33.43 -17.13
C LEU A 14 -0.06 33.72 -15.80
N LEU A 15 -1.30 34.20 -15.87
CA LEU A 15 -2.24 34.27 -14.75
C LEU A 15 -2.72 32.84 -14.45
N LEU A 16 -2.17 32.24 -13.40
CA LEU A 16 -2.75 31.06 -12.75
C LEU A 16 -4.02 31.52 -12.01
N SER A 17 -5.17 31.39 -12.67
CA SER A 17 -6.47 31.49 -12.01
C SER A 17 -6.74 30.19 -11.25
N ALA A 18 -6.44 30.17 -9.96
CA ALA A 18 -6.93 29.17 -9.03
C ALA A 18 -8.45 29.35 -8.86
N LEU A 19 -9.23 28.60 -9.63
CA LEU A 19 -10.67 28.42 -9.39
C LEU A 19 -10.83 27.50 -8.16
N LEU A 20 -10.93 28.12 -6.98
CA LEU A 20 -11.45 27.48 -5.78
C LEU A 20 -12.94 27.17 -6.04
N VAL A 21 -13.22 25.95 -6.46
CA VAL A 21 -14.57 25.40 -6.43
C VAL A 21 -14.87 25.08 -4.97
N VAL A 22 -15.64 25.94 -4.31
CA VAL A 22 -16.20 25.65 -2.98
C VAL A 22 -17.47 24.82 -3.22
N PRO A 23 -17.54 23.55 -2.82
CA PRO A 23 -18.78 22.80 -2.90
C PRO A 23 -19.77 23.40 -1.90
N VAL A 24 -20.91 23.86 -2.40
CA VAL A 24 -22.04 24.29 -1.58
C VAL A 24 -22.79 23.02 -1.16
N PHE A 25 -22.54 22.54 0.06
CA PHE A 25 -23.37 21.51 0.66
C PHE A 25 -24.62 22.13 1.29
N ALA A 26 -25.80 21.65 0.89
CA ALA A 26 -27.04 21.92 1.58
C ALA A 26 -27.04 21.22 2.96
N PRO A 27 -27.64 21.79 4.01
CA PRO A 27 -27.72 21.13 5.31
C PRO A 27 -28.70 19.95 5.21
N GLY A 28 -28.15 18.74 5.13
CA GLY A 28 -28.89 17.48 5.24
C GLY A 28 -29.13 17.11 6.69
N THR A 29 -30.34 16.66 7.00
CA THR A 29 -30.77 16.16 8.30
C THR A 29 -30.15 14.80 8.61
N GLY A 30 -29.42 14.70 9.73
CA GLY A 30 -29.29 13.49 10.59
C GLY A 30 -28.97 12.14 9.93
N GLY A 31 -28.06 12.09 8.96
CA GLY A 31 -27.51 10.84 8.41
C GLY A 31 -26.06 10.66 8.86
N GLU A 32 -25.66 9.41 9.12
CA GLU A 32 -24.27 8.99 9.27
C GLU A 32 -23.50 9.39 8.01
N ILE A 33 -22.60 10.36 8.12
CA ILE A 33 -21.84 10.85 6.96
C ILE A 33 -20.57 10.02 6.86
N VAL A 34 -20.54 9.21 5.81
CA VAL A 34 -19.39 8.41 5.41
C VAL A 34 -18.27 9.34 4.94
N THR A 35 -17.16 9.40 5.67
CA THR A 35 -16.03 10.26 5.31
C THR A 35 -15.25 9.65 4.15
N GLY A 36 -15.21 10.34 3.00
CA GLY A 36 -14.26 10.04 1.91
C GLY A 36 -14.51 8.74 1.12
N GLY A 37 -15.67 8.09 1.30
CA GLY A 37 -16.05 6.85 0.61
C GLY A 37 -17.56 6.60 0.67
N GLU A 38 -17.98 5.35 0.45
CA GLU A 38 -19.38 4.91 0.46
C GLU A 38 -19.53 3.47 0.96
N MET A 39 -20.76 3.08 1.31
CA MET A 39 -21.09 1.69 1.61
C MET A 39 -21.46 0.97 0.31
N ASP A 40 -20.71 -0.07 -0.05
CA ASP A 40 -21.08 -0.98 -1.13
C ASP A 40 -22.38 -1.73 -0.75
N PRO A 41 -23.27 -2.03 -1.73
CA PRO A 41 -24.46 -2.84 -1.50
C PRO A 41 -24.23 -4.18 -0.80
N GLY A 42 -23.03 -4.76 -0.89
CA GLY A 42 -22.62 -5.98 -0.20
C GLY A 42 -22.24 -5.78 1.27
N GLY A 43 -22.24 -4.54 1.77
CA GLY A 43 -21.98 -4.18 3.17
C GLY A 43 -20.55 -3.75 3.49
N ALA A 44 -19.66 -3.72 2.51
CA ALA A 44 -18.29 -3.19 2.68
C ALA A 44 -18.31 -1.66 2.69
N TYR A 45 -17.43 -1.03 3.46
CA TYR A 45 -17.08 0.36 3.20
C TYR A 45 -16.00 0.41 2.12
N VAL A 46 -16.12 1.33 1.16
CA VAL A 46 -15.20 1.47 0.03
C VAL A 46 -14.84 2.95 -0.17
N ALA A 47 -13.55 3.21 -0.36
CA ALA A 47 -12.98 4.51 -0.68
C ALA A 47 -11.90 4.38 -1.75
N GLU A 48 -11.47 5.52 -2.31
CA GLU A 48 -10.34 5.60 -3.23
C GLU A 48 -9.29 6.53 -2.60
N LYS A 49 -8.04 6.09 -2.50
CA LYS A 49 -6.94 6.89 -1.94
C LYS A 49 -5.66 6.65 -2.72
N GLN A 50 -5.16 7.72 -3.36
CA GLN A 50 -3.87 7.73 -4.06
C GLN A 50 -3.65 6.53 -5.00
N GLY A 51 -4.65 6.19 -5.80
CA GLY A 51 -4.58 5.10 -6.77
C GLY A 51 -4.92 3.71 -6.23
N PHE A 52 -5.20 3.59 -4.92
CA PHE A 52 -5.67 2.35 -4.32
C PHE A 52 -7.17 2.40 -4.05
N ARG A 53 -7.84 1.27 -4.32
CA ARG A 53 -9.13 0.98 -3.72
C ARG A 53 -8.93 0.60 -2.26
N TYR A 54 -9.63 1.26 -1.36
CA TYR A 54 -9.46 1.04 0.07
C TYR A 54 -10.79 0.60 0.68
N LEU A 55 -10.84 -0.63 1.21
CA LEU A 55 -12.06 -1.21 1.77
C LEU A 55 -11.92 -1.63 3.23
N GLN A 56 -13.04 -1.59 3.94
CA GLN A 56 -13.22 -2.29 5.21
C GLN A 56 -14.30 -3.35 5.08
N VAL A 57 -14.01 -4.56 5.58
CA VAL A 57 -14.94 -5.69 5.65
C VAL A 57 -14.96 -6.26 7.05
N ARG A 58 -16.10 -6.80 7.48
CA ARG A 58 -16.25 -7.30 8.86
C ARG A 58 -17.24 -8.45 8.99
N GLY A 59 -17.06 -9.28 10.01
CA GLY A 59 -18.02 -10.31 10.41
C GLY A 59 -17.50 -11.74 10.30
N THR A 60 -18.41 -12.67 10.05
CA THR A 60 -18.11 -14.08 9.79
C THR A 60 -17.26 -14.22 8.51
N PRO A 61 -16.57 -15.35 8.29
CA PRO A 61 -15.78 -15.54 7.08
C PRO A 61 -16.60 -15.42 5.78
N ASP A 62 -17.85 -15.90 5.79
CA ASP A 62 -18.76 -15.79 4.65
C ASP A 62 -19.19 -14.33 4.38
N GLU A 63 -19.47 -13.54 5.43
CA GLU A 63 -19.80 -12.12 5.30
C GLU A 63 -18.60 -11.29 4.80
N ILE A 64 -17.41 -11.56 5.34
CA ILE A 64 -16.15 -10.94 4.89
C ILE A 64 -15.91 -11.26 3.42
N GLY A 65 -16.05 -12.53 3.05
CA GLY A 65 -15.90 -12.97 1.67
C GLY A 65 -16.89 -12.28 0.74
N TYR A 66 -18.17 -12.27 1.10
CA TYR A 66 -19.23 -11.62 0.32
C TYR A 66 -18.99 -10.12 0.11
N GLN A 67 -18.63 -9.42 1.18
CA GLN A 67 -18.28 -7.99 1.13
C GLN A 67 -17.08 -7.73 0.21
N HIS A 68 -16.01 -8.52 0.34
CA HIS A 68 -14.83 -8.43 -0.54
C HIS A 68 -15.23 -8.65 -2.01
N GLY A 69 -15.93 -9.76 -2.29
CA GLY A 69 -16.36 -10.11 -3.64
C GLY A 69 -17.24 -9.04 -4.30
N SER A 70 -18.23 -8.52 -3.56
CA SER A 70 -19.13 -7.49 -4.07
C SER A 70 -18.41 -6.16 -4.33
N ALA A 71 -17.59 -5.71 -3.37
CA ALA A 71 -16.86 -4.45 -3.47
C ALA A 71 -15.81 -4.45 -4.59
N LEU A 72 -15.22 -5.62 -4.89
CA LEU A 72 -14.17 -5.78 -5.92
C LEU A 72 -14.63 -6.51 -7.18
N HIS A 73 -15.94 -6.57 -7.44
CA HIS A 73 -16.52 -7.28 -8.59
C HIS A 73 -15.94 -6.87 -9.96
N ASP A 74 -15.40 -5.66 -10.09
CA ASP A 74 -14.78 -5.11 -11.30
C ASP A 74 -13.27 -5.41 -11.38
N LEU A 75 -12.59 -5.54 -10.24
CA LEU A 75 -11.16 -5.86 -10.18
C LEU A 75 -10.89 -7.36 -10.15
N ILE A 76 -11.78 -8.20 -9.60
CA ILE A 76 -11.61 -9.66 -9.58
C ILE A 76 -11.49 -10.26 -10.99
N PRO A 77 -12.34 -9.93 -11.99
CA PRO A 77 -12.16 -10.37 -13.38
C PRO A 77 -10.80 -9.98 -13.94
N ARG A 78 -10.29 -8.80 -13.56
CA ARG A 78 -8.99 -8.31 -13.98
C ARG A 78 -7.85 -9.13 -13.37
N SER A 79 -7.90 -9.44 -12.07
CA SER A 79 -6.97 -10.35 -11.42
C SER A 79 -6.95 -11.70 -12.13
N LEU A 80 -8.12 -12.31 -12.33
CA LEU A 80 -8.21 -13.63 -12.97
C LEU A 80 -7.63 -13.61 -14.39
N SER A 81 -7.90 -12.55 -15.16
CA SER A 81 -7.39 -12.41 -16.53
C SER A 81 -5.87 -12.20 -16.55
N ALA A 82 -5.34 -11.34 -15.68
CA ALA A 82 -3.91 -11.04 -15.60
C ALA A 82 -3.10 -12.26 -15.13
N TYR A 83 -3.58 -13.00 -14.12
CA TYR A 83 -2.93 -14.24 -13.70
C TYR A 83 -3.11 -15.39 -14.71
N SER A 84 -4.22 -15.43 -15.45
CA SER A 84 -4.37 -16.35 -16.58
C SER A 84 -3.31 -16.06 -17.65
N HIS A 85 -3.13 -14.79 -18.03
CA HIS A 85 -2.10 -14.39 -18.99
C HIS A 85 -0.69 -14.72 -18.48
N ALA A 86 -0.34 -14.36 -17.23
CA ALA A 86 0.96 -14.71 -16.65
C ALA A 86 1.22 -16.23 -16.68
N THR A 87 0.22 -17.02 -16.31
CA THR A 87 0.34 -18.47 -16.21
C THR A 87 0.45 -19.15 -17.57
N GLU A 88 -0.33 -18.69 -18.56
CA GLU A 88 -0.24 -19.18 -19.93
C GLU A 88 1.13 -18.86 -20.53
N ARG A 89 1.62 -17.63 -20.33
CA ARG A 89 2.92 -17.19 -20.85
C ARG A 89 4.09 -17.97 -20.25
N SER A 90 4.12 -18.15 -18.94
CA SER A 90 5.27 -18.75 -18.24
C SER A 90 5.22 -20.28 -18.19
N TYR A 91 4.02 -20.87 -18.11
CA TYR A 91 3.84 -22.30 -17.86
C TYR A 91 3.03 -23.04 -18.94
N ASN A 92 2.52 -22.34 -19.96
CA ASN A 92 1.65 -22.90 -20.98
C ASN A 92 0.41 -23.60 -20.38
N LEU A 93 -0.14 -22.97 -19.34
CA LEU A 93 -1.32 -23.43 -18.62
C LEU A 93 -2.48 -22.45 -18.84
N ASP A 94 -3.53 -22.90 -19.53
CA ASP A 94 -4.77 -22.15 -19.68
C ASP A 94 -5.55 -22.07 -18.35
N TRP A 95 -6.49 -21.13 -18.23
CA TRP A 95 -7.26 -20.95 -17.00
C TRP A 95 -8.02 -22.22 -16.57
N SER A 96 -8.46 -23.05 -17.53
CA SER A 96 -9.14 -24.31 -17.21
C SER A 96 -8.19 -25.31 -16.53
N GLN A 97 -6.92 -25.37 -16.96
CA GLN A 97 -5.87 -26.17 -16.34
C GLN A 97 -5.52 -25.63 -14.96
N VAL A 98 -5.38 -24.31 -14.82
CA VAL A 98 -5.13 -23.65 -13.53
C VAL A 98 -6.23 -24.00 -12.52
N ARG A 99 -7.51 -23.86 -12.90
CA ARG A 99 -8.65 -24.26 -12.05
C ARG A 99 -8.61 -25.74 -11.64
N ARG A 100 -8.29 -26.64 -12.57
CA ARG A 100 -8.16 -28.08 -12.27
C ARG A 100 -7.06 -28.35 -11.25
N GLN A 101 -5.93 -27.65 -11.35
CA GLN A 101 -4.86 -27.76 -10.36
C GLN A 101 -5.26 -27.15 -9.02
N GLY A 102 -5.86 -25.95 -9.01
CA GLY A 102 -6.35 -25.27 -7.81
C GLY A 102 -7.26 -26.15 -6.95
N ARG A 103 -8.20 -26.87 -7.59
CA ARG A 103 -9.10 -27.84 -6.92
C ARG A 103 -8.39 -28.88 -6.06
N THR A 104 -7.15 -29.24 -6.40
CA THR A 104 -6.38 -30.23 -5.62
C THR A 104 -5.98 -29.71 -4.24
N TYR A 105 -5.99 -28.38 -4.03
CA TYR A 105 -5.67 -27.76 -2.76
C TYR A 105 -6.86 -27.68 -1.79
N TRP A 106 -8.10 -27.86 -2.26
CA TRP A 106 -9.31 -27.68 -1.44
C TRP A 106 -9.32 -28.50 -0.14
N ARG A 107 -8.71 -29.70 -0.17
CA ARG A 107 -8.60 -30.58 1.00
C ARG A 107 -7.74 -30.02 2.13
N TYR A 108 -6.85 -29.07 1.83
CA TYR A 108 -5.97 -28.42 2.81
C TYR A 108 -6.56 -27.12 3.36
N VAL A 109 -7.56 -26.56 2.69
CA VAL A 109 -8.18 -25.28 3.07
C VAL A 109 -9.08 -25.51 4.29
N PRO A 110 -8.84 -24.83 5.43
CA PRO A 110 -9.72 -24.89 6.59
C PRO A 110 -11.10 -24.32 6.29
N ASP A 111 -12.14 -24.79 6.99
CA ASP A 111 -13.53 -24.40 6.73
C ASP A 111 -13.80 -22.88 6.89
N GLU A 112 -13.01 -22.19 7.72
CA GLU A 112 -13.02 -20.74 7.81
C GLU A 112 -12.67 -20.09 6.45
N GLN A 113 -11.53 -20.47 5.87
CA GLN A 113 -11.05 -19.93 4.61
C GLN A 113 -11.89 -20.38 3.41
N LYS A 114 -12.46 -21.61 3.45
CA LYS A 114 -13.40 -22.08 2.42
C LYS A 114 -14.62 -21.16 2.33
N ARG A 115 -15.22 -20.81 3.47
CA ARG A 115 -16.40 -19.92 3.52
C ARG A 115 -16.07 -18.51 3.03
N GLU A 116 -14.87 -18.00 3.32
CA GLU A 116 -14.42 -16.72 2.77
C GLU A 116 -14.26 -16.79 1.25
N ILE A 117 -13.62 -17.84 0.71
CA ILE A 117 -13.48 -18.08 -0.74
C ILE A 117 -14.84 -18.19 -1.44
N GLU A 118 -15.77 -18.97 -0.87
CA GLU A 118 -17.14 -19.13 -1.38
C GLU A 118 -17.91 -17.80 -1.33
N GLY A 119 -17.75 -17.03 -0.26
CA GLY A 119 -18.32 -15.69 -0.11
C GLY A 119 -17.82 -14.73 -1.20
N ILE A 120 -16.51 -14.69 -1.46
CA ILE A 120 -15.91 -13.84 -2.52
C ILE A 120 -16.52 -14.18 -3.88
N ALA A 121 -16.56 -15.46 -4.22
CA ALA A 121 -17.14 -15.91 -5.49
C ALA A 121 -18.61 -15.49 -5.62
N ARG A 122 -19.41 -15.67 -4.56
CA ARG A 122 -20.82 -15.27 -4.54
C ARG A 122 -21.00 -13.76 -4.69
N GLY A 123 -20.30 -12.96 -3.89
CA GLY A 123 -20.38 -11.50 -3.95
C GLY A 123 -19.98 -10.94 -5.33
N ALA A 124 -18.91 -11.48 -5.92
CA ALA A 124 -18.44 -11.06 -7.24
C ALA A 124 -19.44 -11.45 -8.35
N SER A 125 -19.92 -12.70 -8.34
CA SER A 125 -20.83 -13.22 -9.38
C SER A 125 -22.21 -12.56 -9.36
N GLU A 126 -22.79 -12.27 -8.20
CA GLU A 126 -24.06 -11.53 -8.08
C GLU A 126 -23.97 -10.11 -8.64
N ARG A 127 -22.77 -9.54 -8.62
CA ARG A 127 -22.43 -8.24 -9.24
C ARG A 127 -22.03 -8.35 -10.71
N GLY A 128 -22.11 -9.55 -11.30
CA GLY A 128 -21.87 -9.79 -12.72
C GLY A 128 -20.41 -10.04 -13.10
N ALA A 129 -19.52 -10.33 -12.14
CA ALA A 129 -18.13 -10.68 -12.44
C ALA A 129 -18.04 -11.97 -13.27
N LEU A 130 -17.25 -11.94 -14.34
CA LEU A 130 -16.98 -13.08 -15.21
C LEU A 130 -15.51 -13.52 -15.08
N ASN A 131 -15.28 -14.83 -15.16
CA ASN A 131 -13.95 -15.41 -15.25
C ASN A 131 -13.41 -15.37 -16.70
N PRO A 132 -12.12 -15.70 -16.93
CA PRO A 132 -11.51 -15.70 -18.27
C PRO A 132 -12.17 -16.65 -19.28
N LEU A 133 -13.01 -17.58 -18.83
CA LEU A 133 -13.77 -18.50 -19.68
C LEU A 133 -15.16 -17.96 -20.06
N GLY A 134 -15.49 -16.73 -19.66
CA GLY A 134 -16.77 -16.07 -19.93
C GLY A 134 -17.93 -16.55 -19.06
N ASN A 135 -17.66 -17.31 -17.99
CA ASN A 135 -18.67 -17.76 -17.04
C ASN A 135 -18.69 -16.86 -15.80
N PRO A 136 -19.79 -16.80 -15.03
CA PRO A 136 -19.76 -16.19 -13.70
C PRO A 136 -18.62 -16.75 -12.86
N VAL A 137 -17.93 -15.88 -12.12
CA VAL A 137 -16.87 -16.29 -11.18
C VAL A 137 -17.43 -17.28 -10.17
N ASP A 138 -16.72 -18.38 -9.93
CA ASP A 138 -17.07 -19.38 -8.91
C ASP A 138 -15.96 -19.62 -7.89
N GLU A 139 -16.23 -20.43 -6.86
CA GLU A 139 -15.30 -20.72 -5.77
C GLU A 139 -13.99 -21.36 -6.25
N TRP A 140 -14.01 -22.03 -7.41
CA TRP A 140 -12.82 -22.65 -7.99
C TRP A 140 -11.95 -21.64 -8.72
N ASP A 141 -12.52 -20.57 -9.26
CA ASP A 141 -11.76 -19.43 -9.78
C ASP A 141 -11.01 -18.74 -8.63
N ILE A 142 -11.72 -18.46 -7.53
CA ILE A 142 -11.14 -17.80 -6.36
C ILE A 142 -10.10 -18.70 -5.67
N LEU A 143 -10.38 -19.99 -5.50
CA LEU A 143 -9.40 -20.94 -4.96
C LEU A 143 -8.15 -21.01 -5.83
N ALA A 144 -8.31 -21.08 -7.15
CA ALA A 144 -7.19 -21.20 -8.08
C ALA A 144 -6.34 -19.93 -8.09
N LEU A 145 -6.97 -18.75 -8.03
CA LEU A 145 -6.29 -17.48 -7.86
C LEU A 145 -5.48 -17.45 -6.55
N ASN A 146 -6.08 -17.86 -5.43
CA ASN A 146 -5.39 -17.89 -4.14
C ASN A 146 -4.23 -18.89 -4.09
N ALA A 147 -4.33 -20.00 -4.82
CA ALA A 147 -3.31 -21.04 -4.89
C ALA A 147 -2.29 -20.82 -6.02
N ILE A 148 -2.26 -19.66 -6.68
CA ILE A 148 -1.53 -19.50 -7.94
C ILE A 148 -0.02 -19.71 -7.78
N TRP A 149 0.59 -19.22 -6.69
CA TRP A 149 2.01 -19.52 -6.37
C TRP A 149 2.24 -20.99 -6.09
N ASP A 150 1.34 -21.66 -5.38
CA ASP A 150 1.42 -23.10 -5.13
C ASP A 150 1.29 -23.92 -6.43
N ILE A 151 0.52 -23.43 -7.41
CA ILE A 151 0.40 -24.03 -8.75
C ILE A 151 1.71 -23.85 -9.53
N TRP A 152 2.26 -22.64 -9.52
CA TRP A 152 3.52 -22.31 -10.19
C TRP A 152 4.69 -23.10 -9.62
N TRP A 153 4.91 -23.10 -8.30
CA TRP A 153 5.98 -23.88 -7.65
C TRP A 153 5.88 -25.38 -7.94
N ARG A 154 4.66 -25.90 -8.06
CA ARG A 154 4.44 -27.31 -8.41
C ARG A 154 4.74 -27.60 -9.88
N ALA A 155 4.60 -26.61 -10.77
CA ALA A 155 4.89 -26.76 -12.19
C ALA A 155 6.40 -26.72 -12.46
N GLU A 156 7.15 -25.95 -11.68
CA GLU A 156 8.60 -25.75 -11.82
C GLU A 156 9.42 -27.05 -11.68
N PRO A 157 10.60 -27.15 -12.31
CA PRO A 157 11.42 -28.36 -12.32
C PRO A 157 11.65 -28.96 -10.92
N PRO A 158 12.12 -28.24 -9.87
CA PRO A 158 12.30 -28.84 -8.54
C PRO A 158 11.00 -29.36 -7.90
N GLY A 159 9.85 -28.82 -8.31
CA GLY A 159 8.54 -29.22 -7.81
C GLY A 159 7.85 -30.34 -8.60
N ASN A 160 8.31 -30.62 -9.82
CA ASN A 160 7.70 -31.58 -10.70
C ASN A 160 8.25 -33.01 -10.48
N ILE A 161 7.37 -34.00 -10.32
CA ILE A 161 7.77 -35.41 -10.11
C ILE A 161 8.60 -36.00 -11.25
N TRP A 162 8.52 -35.41 -12.44
CA TRP A 162 9.31 -35.82 -13.61
C TRP A 162 10.76 -35.34 -13.55
N TRP A 163 11.12 -34.42 -12.65
CA TRP A 163 12.48 -33.86 -12.52
C TRP A 163 13.52 -34.87 -12.03
N TRP A 164 13.09 -35.89 -11.28
CA TRP A 164 13.93 -37.00 -10.85
C TRP A 164 14.29 -37.96 -12.01
N LEU A 165 13.68 -37.79 -13.18
CA LEU A 165 14.01 -38.54 -14.38
C LEU A 165 15.05 -37.75 -15.18
N PRO A 166 16.07 -38.42 -15.75
CA PRO A 166 17.11 -37.74 -16.52
C PRO A 166 16.47 -36.88 -17.62
N ASN A 167 16.88 -35.60 -17.66
CA ASN A 167 16.46 -34.58 -18.63
C ASN A 167 16.06 -35.21 -19.96
N ASN A 168 14.75 -35.34 -20.21
CA ASN A 168 14.27 -35.62 -21.54
C ASN A 168 14.23 -34.28 -22.28
N PRO A 169 15.06 -34.05 -23.31
CA PRO A 169 15.08 -32.80 -24.07
C PRO A 169 13.76 -32.49 -24.81
N GLU A 170 12.80 -33.43 -24.81
CA GLU A 170 11.44 -33.25 -25.33
C GLU A 170 10.44 -32.69 -24.32
N LEU A 171 10.78 -32.63 -23.02
CA LEU A 171 9.92 -31.94 -22.05
C LEU A 171 10.04 -30.42 -22.27
N PRO A 172 8.93 -29.67 -22.27
CA PRO A 172 8.98 -28.23 -22.42
C PRO A 172 9.86 -27.65 -21.32
N THR A 173 10.92 -26.95 -21.72
CA THR A 173 11.67 -26.07 -20.82
C THR A 173 10.71 -25.00 -20.32
N ILE A 174 10.26 -25.13 -19.07
CA ILE A 174 9.59 -24.05 -18.36
C ILE A 174 10.65 -22.96 -18.19
N ALA A 175 10.35 -21.76 -18.67
CA ALA A 175 11.27 -20.63 -18.50
C ALA A 175 11.40 -20.37 -17.00
N SER A 176 12.59 -20.63 -16.45
CA SER A 176 12.87 -20.73 -15.02
C SER A 176 13.10 -19.39 -14.33
N ASP A 177 12.73 -18.27 -14.93
CA ASP A 177 12.83 -16.96 -14.28
C ASP A 177 11.50 -16.70 -13.57
N PRO A 178 11.47 -16.74 -12.22
CA PRO A 178 10.26 -16.46 -11.48
C PRO A 178 9.78 -15.06 -11.86
N PRO A 179 8.48 -14.87 -12.14
CA PRO A 179 7.95 -13.59 -12.58
C PRO A 179 7.94 -12.49 -11.49
N HIS A 180 8.71 -12.62 -10.41
CA HIS A 180 8.68 -11.72 -9.26
C HIS A 180 10.07 -11.42 -8.71
N HIS A 181 10.28 -10.16 -8.39
CA HIS A 181 11.43 -9.68 -7.63
C HIS A 181 10.89 -8.67 -6.62
N CYS A 182 11.39 -8.59 -5.39
CA CYS A 182 10.93 -7.64 -4.39
C CYS A 182 12.15 -7.12 -3.65
N SER A 183 12.06 -5.93 -3.08
CA SER A 183 13.13 -5.34 -2.27
C SER A 183 12.54 -4.92 -0.92
N ALA A 184 13.14 -5.37 0.17
CA ALA A 184 12.65 -5.05 1.52
C ALA A 184 13.80 -4.91 2.52
N PHE A 185 13.51 -4.27 3.65
CA PHE A 185 14.40 -4.22 4.79
C PHE A 185 13.62 -4.06 6.10
N VAL A 186 14.26 -4.43 7.20
CA VAL A 186 13.81 -4.06 8.54
C VAL A 186 14.99 -3.65 9.40
N ALA A 187 14.88 -2.50 10.07
CA ALA A 187 15.90 -1.94 10.95
C ALA A 187 15.31 -1.62 12.32
N THR A 188 16.11 -1.68 13.38
CA THR A 188 15.67 -1.39 14.76
C THR A 188 16.83 -0.97 15.66
N GLY A 189 16.53 -0.49 16.87
CA GLY A 189 17.53 -0.14 17.88
C GLY A 189 18.43 1.00 17.44
N ASN A 190 19.74 0.86 17.62
CA ASN A 190 20.71 1.90 17.29
C ASN A 190 20.85 2.15 15.78
N ALA A 191 20.23 1.33 14.92
CA ALA A 191 20.18 1.60 13.48
C ALA A 191 19.17 2.72 13.13
N THR A 192 18.13 2.93 13.95
CA THR A 192 17.04 3.87 13.64
C THR A 192 17.10 5.11 14.52
N LYS A 193 16.52 6.20 14.02
CA LYS A 193 16.61 7.53 14.66
C LYS A 193 15.95 7.60 16.03
N ASP A 194 14.84 6.89 16.24
CA ASP A 194 14.05 6.91 17.47
C ASP A 194 14.16 5.60 18.27
N GLY A 195 15.02 4.68 17.84
CA GLY A 195 15.18 3.35 18.42
C GLY A 195 14.06 2.36 18.07
N GLY A 196 12.93 2.83 17.53
CA GLY A 196 11.82 2.00 17.08
C GLY A 196 12.12 1.38 15.72
N PHE A 197 11.56 0.21 15.43
CA PHE A 197 11.79 -0.40 14.13
C PHE A 197 11.27 0.47 12.97
N VAL A 198 11.91 0.33 11.80
CA VAL A 198 11.45 0.81 10.49
C VAL A 198 11.46 -0.39 9.56
N LEU A 199 10.35 -0.65 8.87
CA LEU A 199 10.21 -1.72 7.88
C LEU A 199 9.76 -1.12 6.57
N GLY A 200 10.41 -1.49 5.46
CA GLY A 200 10.01 -1.09 4.12
C GLY A 200 10.01 -2.26 3.15
N GLN A 201 9.09 -2.25 2.19
CA GLN A 201 9.00 -3.24 1.10
C GLN A 201 8.49 -2.57 -0.19
N SER A 202 9.03 -3.00 -1.32
CA SER A 202 8.54 -2.71 -2.66
C SER A 202 8.29 -4.02 -3.39
N LEU A 203 7.07 -4.18 -3.88
CA LEU A 203 6.65 -5.29 -4.72
C LEU A 203 7.12 -5.08 -6.16
N TRP A 204 7.70 -6.10 -6.80
CA TRP A 204 7.83 -6.11 -8.25
C TRP A 204 7.05 -7.23 -8.90
N MET A 205 6.31 -6.84 -9.93
CA MET A 205 5.36 -7.66 -10.64
C MET A 205 5.36 -7.25 -12.12
N PRO A 206 4.91 -8.13 -13.03
CA PRO A 206 4.51 -7.72 -14.36
C PRO A 206 3.47 -6.59 -14.30
N TYR A 207 3.64 -5.54 -15.12
CA TYR A 207 2.82 -4.32 -15.01
C TYR A 207 1.35 -4.51 -15.33
N PHE A 208 0.98 -5.54 -16.09
CA PHE A 208 -0.43 -5.88 -16.32
C PHE A 208 -1.17 -6.34 -15.05
N LEU A 209 -0.45 -6.72 -13.99
CA LEU A 209 -1.03 -7.05 -12.67
C LEU A 209 -1.22 -5.82 -11.76
N SER A 210 -0.55 -4.71 -12.05
CA SER A 210 -0.54 -3.51 -11.19
C SER A 210 -1.94 -3.06 -10.71
N PRO A 211 -2.99 -3.03 -11.54
CA PRO A 211 -4.31 -2.59 -11.11
C PRO A 211 -5.06 -3.60 -10.23
N ALA A 212 -4.73 -4.89 -10.34
CA ALA A 212 -5.28 -5.93 -9.47
C ALA A 212 -4.66 -5.87 -8.06
N HIS A 213 -3.42 -5.38 -7.96
CA HIS A 213 -2.66 -5.22 -6.72
C HIS A 213 -2.94 -3.90 -5.98
N ALA A 214 -3.61 -2.94 -6.64
CA ALA A 214 -3.88 -1.60 -6.09
C ALA A 214 -5.06 -1.58 -5.11
N VAL A 215 -5.03 -2.43 -4.09
CA VAL A 215 -6.11 -2.55 -3.10
C VAL A 215 -5.55 -2.63 -1.67
N TYR A 216 -6.09 -1.82 -0.76
CA TYR A 216 -5.94 -2.04 0.69
C TYR A 216 -7.24 -2.60 1.26
N ILE A 217 -7.14 -3.58 2.14
CA ILE A 217 -8.27 -4.15 2.87
C ILE A 217 -8.01 -4.16 4.37
N ASP A 218 -8.98 -3.61 5.10
CA ASP A 218 -9.10 -3.63 6.55
C ASP A 218 -10.15 -4.68 6.94
N ILE A 219 -9.69 -5.82 7.46
CA ILE A 219 -10.52 -6.98 7.80
C ILE A 219 -10.71 -7.02 9.31
N ILE A 220 -11.97 -6.99 9.74
CA ILE A 220 -12.37 -7.18 11.15
C ILE A 220 -13.06 -8.55 11.28
N PRO A 221 -12.30 -9.63 11.56
CA PRO A 221 -12.88 -10.96 11.73
C PRO A 221 -13.52 -11.12 13.10
N GLU A 222 -14.51 -12.02 13.20
CA GLU A 222 -15.05 -12.46 14.50
C GLU A 222 -14.00 -13.18 15.37
N LYS A 223 -12.97 -13.77 14.75
CA LYS A 223 -11.93 -14.57 15.40
C LYS A 223 -10.55 -14.21 14.90
N GLY A 224 -9.61 -14.14 15.82
CA GLY A 224 -8.24 -13.72 15.54
C GLY A 224 -8.09 -12.20 15.57
N ASN A 225 -7.03 -11.72 14.95
CA ASN A 225 -6.64 -10.33 14.89
C ASN A 225 -7.28 -9.63 13.69
N ARG A 226 -7.58 -8.33 13.86
CA ARG A 226 -7.87 -7.42 12.74
C ARG A 226 -6.64 -7.32 11.86
N ILE A 227 -6.83 -7.24 10.54
CA ILE A 227 -5.74 -7.21 9.56
C ILE A 227 -5.91 -5.98 8.69
N LEU A 228 -4.85 -5.18 8.53
CA LEU A 228 -4.71 -4.28 7.40
C LEU A 228 -3.67 -4.90 6.46
N MET A 229 -4.02 -5.07 5.20
CA MET A 229 -3.08 -5.55 4.19
C MET A 229 -3.32 -4.88 2.85
N GLU A 230 -2.25 -4.75 2.08
CA GLU A 230 -2.40 -4.59 0.64
C GLU A 230 -2.78 -5.95 0.06
N VAL A 231 -3.64 -6.01 -0.95
CA VAL A 231 -4.19 -7.27 -1.44
C VAL A 231 -4.40 -7.26 -2.94
N THR A 232 -4.20 -8.41 -3.56
CA THR A 232 -4.70 -8.68 -4.91
C THR A 232 -6.20 -8.94 -4.85
N ALA A 233 -6.99 -8.20 -5.62
CA ALA A 233 -8.45 -8.38 -5.63
C ALA A 233 -8.86 -9.84 -5.86
N GLY A 234 -9.60 -10.43 -4.91
CA GLY A 234 -10.03 -11.83 -4.92
C GLY A 234 -9.17 -12.78 -4.08
N MET A 235 -8.06 -12.33 -3.49
CA MET A 235 -7.24 -13.14 -2.58
C MET A 235 -7.63 -12.94 -1.11
N ILE A 236 -7.69 -14.04 -0.34
CA ILE A 236 -7.94 -14.00 1.11
C ILE A 236 -6.67 -13.67 1.91
N TRP A 237 -5.52 -13.72 1.26
CA TRP A 237 -4.22 -13.28 1.72
C TRP A 237 -3.73 -12.16 0.78
N SER A 238 -2.59 -11.53 1.07
CA SER A 238 -2.15 -10.33 0.36
C SER A 238 -1.89 -10.60 -1.13
N GLY A 239 -1.00 -11.53 -1.48
CA GLY A 239 -0.49 -11.66 -2.86
C GLY A 239 0.23 -10.41 -3.40
N THR A 240 0.43 -9.39 -2.56
CA THR A 240 1.33 -8.22 -2.74
C THR A 240 2.34 -8.09 -1.59
N GLU A 241 2.24 -9.00 -0.62
CA GLU A 241 3.21 -9.28 0.43
C GLU A 241 3.39 -8.21 1.52
N TYR A 242 2.30 -7.61 2.02
CA TYR A 242 2.39 -6.69 3.17
C TYR A 242 1.18 -6.75 4.12
N TYR A 243 1.44 -6.89 5.42
CA TYR A 243 0.42 -7.02 6.47
C TYR A 243 0.78 -6.25 7.75
N ILE A 244 -0.23 -5.72 8.42
CA ILE A 244 -0.17 -5.33 9.83
C ILE A 244 -1.39 -5.89 10.53
N ASN A 245 -1.23 -6.54 11.68
CA ASN A 245 -2.36 -7.04 12.47
C ASN A 245 -2.53 -6.30 13.81
N SER A 246 -3.70 -6.43 14.44
CA SER A 246 -4.01 -5.76 15.71
C SER A 246 -3.20 -6.25 16.91
N ALA A 247 -2.54 -7.41 16.82
CA ALA A 247 -1.58 -7.85 17.83
C ALA A 247 -0.24 -7.10 17.75
N GLY A 248 -0.07 -6.28 16.70
CA GLY A 248 1.10 -5.43 16.52
C GLY A 248 2.23 -6.11 15.77
N LEU A 249 1.94 -7.14 14.97
CA LEU A 249 2.88 -7.80 14.07
C LEU A 249 2.80 -7.14 12.69
N VAL A 250 3.95 -6.74 12.16
CA VAL A 250 4.13 -6.29 10.75
C VAL A 250 4.83 -7.40 10.00
N VAL A 251 4.33 -7.73 8.81
CA VAL A 251 4.87 -8.79 7.95
C VAL A 251 5.05 -8.25 6.54
N ALA A 252 6.23 -8.47 5.95
CA ALA A 252 6.46 -8.31 4.52
C ALA A 252 7.22 -9.51 3.97
N GLU A 253 7.27 -9.68 2.65
CA GLU A 253 7.98 -10.79 2.02
C GLU A 253 8.82 -10.33 0.81
N THR A 254 9.95 -11.03 0.58
CA THR A 254 10.55 -11.11 -0.76
C THR A 254 10.77 -12.56 -1.19
N THR A 255 10.26 -12.90 -2.38
CA THR A 255 10.22 -14.29 -2.87
C THR A 255 11.59 -14.81 -3.27
N LEU A 256 11.92 -16.03 -2.87
CA LEU A 256 13.15 -16.70 -3.27
C LEU A 256 12.91 -17.59 -4.50
N GLY A 257 13.97 -18.26 -4.94
CA GLY A 257 13.89 -19.26 -5.99
C GLY A 257 12.99 -20.45 -5.62
N THR A 258 12.80 -21.35 -6.58
CA THR A 258 11.98 -22.55 -6.37
C THR A 258 12.81 -23.65 -5.71
N GLY A 259 12.31 -24.17 -4.59
CA GLY A 259 12.85 -25.34 -3.91
C GLY A 259 12.04 -26.61 -4.19
N PRO A 260 12.43 -27.76 -3.62
CA PRO A 260 11.68 -29.00 -3.72
C PRO A 260 10.21 -28.86 -3.30
N TYR A 261 9.28 -29.49 -4.01
CA TYR A 261 7.84 -29.38 -3.66
C TYR A 261 7.33 -30.58 -2.86
N ARG A 262 6.66 -30.31 -1.73
CA ARG A 262 6.05 -31.31 -0.86
C ARG A 262 4.55 -31.43 -1.14
N TRP A 263 4.21 -32.38 -2.02
CA TRP A 263 2.86 -32.64 -2.55
C TRP A 263 1.74 -32.84 -1.52
N LEU A 264 2.09 -33.23 -0.29
CA LEU A 264 1.13 -33.44 0.80
C LEU A 264 1.19 -32.37 1.89
N GLY A 265 2.01 -31.33 1.70
CA GLY A 265 2.08 -30.18 2.59
C GLY A 265 0.90 -29.22 2.43
N VAL A 266 0.79 -28.31 3.38
CA VAL A 266 -0.20 -27.24 3.43
C VAL A 266 0.27 -26.09 2.54
N PRO A 267 -0.60 -25.59 1.63
CA PRO A 267 -0.24 -24.55 0.69
C PRO A 267 0.06 -23.21 1.36
N SER A 268 0.88 -22.41 0.68
CA SER A 268 1.39 -21.13 1.18
C SER A 268 0.29 -20.17 1.62
N PHE A 269 -0.75 -19.98 0.79
CA PHE A 269 -1.85 -19.07 1.10
C PHE A 269 -2.62 -19.45 2.37
N VAL A 270 -2.79 -20.75 2.62
CA VAL A 270 -3.46 -21.25 3.82
C VAL A 270 -2.65 -20.90 5.06
N ARG A 271 -1.34 -21.16 5.02
CA ARG A 271 -0.40 -20.87 6.11
C ARG A 271 -0.30 -19.38 6.36
N LEU A 272 -0.09 -18.57 5.32
CA LEU A 272 0.04 -17.12 5.42
C LEU A 272 -1.23 -16.48 5.98
N ARG A 273 -2.40 -16.80 5.43
CA ARG A 273 -3.67 -16.28 5.97
C ARG A 273 -3.84 -16.65 7.44
N LYS A 274 -3.57 -17.91 7.81
CA LYS A 274 -3.63 -18.35 9.21
C LYS A 274 -2.65 -17.58 10.09
N ALA A 275 -1.41 -17.40 9.64
CA ALA A 275 -0.36 -16.74 10.39
C ALA A 275 -0.71 -15.27 10.65
N VAL A 276 -1.09 -14.49 9.64
CA VAL A 276 -1.39 -13.06 9.82
C VAL A 276 -2.66 -12.82 10.65
N GLN A 277 -3.64 -13.72 10.57
CA GLN A 277 -4.89 -13.62 11.35
C GLN A 277 -4.70 -14.06 12.80
N TYR A 278 -3.89 -15.07 13.10
CA TYR A 278 -3.85 -15.67 14.45
C TYR A 278 -2.54 -15.44 15.21
N ALA A 279 -1.42 -15.17 14.54
CA ALA A 279 -0.16 -14.93 15.23
C ALA A 279 -0.16 -13.58 15.94
N SER A 280 0.32 -13.61 17.18
CA SER A 280 0.54 -12.44 18.01
C SER A 280 2.03 -12.18 18.26
N SER A 281 2.94 -12.99 17.74
CA SER A 281 4.39 -12.80 17.90
C SER A 281 5.15 -13.36 16.70
N ILE A 282 6.44 -13.00 16.59
CA ILE A 282 7.37 -13.55 15.59
C ILE A 282 7.44 -15.08 15.68
N ASP A 283 7.50 -15.63 16.90
CA ASP A 283 7.60 -17.08 17.08
C ASP A 283 6.31 -17.81 16.68
N GLU A 284 5.13 -17.28 17.03
CA GLU A 284 3.86 -17.86 16.58
C GLU A 284 3.68 -17.79 15.06
N PHE A 285 4.10 -16.68 14.44
CA PHE A 285 4.08 -16.56 12.98
C PHE A 285 4.95 -17.63 12.33
N LYS A 286 6.20 -17.76 12.80
CA LYS A 286 7.16 -18.77 12.35
C LYS A 286 6.60 -20.19 12.53
N ASP A 287 6.08 -20.51 13.71
CA ASP A 287 5.55 -21.85 14.00
C ASP A 287 4.37 -22.22 13.07
N ILE A 288 3.46 -21.28 12.78
CA ILE A 288 2.38 -21.48 11.82
C ILE A 288 2.92 -21.64 10.39
N MET A 289 3.88 -20.83 9.99
CA MET A 289 4.47 -20.89 8.65
C MET A 289 5.24 -22.18 8.38
N LEU A 290 5.86 -22.77 9.41
CA LEU A 290 6.57 -24.04 9.32
C LEU A 290 5.65 -25.27 9.41
N GLU A 291 4.38 -25.09 9.81
CA GLU A 291 3.44 -26.18 10.02
C GLU A 291 3.13 -26.93 8.70
N ASN A 292 3.79 -28.08 8.52
CA ASN A 292 3.62 -28.98 7.38
C ASN A 292 3.66 -28.26 6.02
N THR A 293 4.59 -27.32 5.82
CA THR A 293 4.74 -26.58 4.55
C THR A 293 4.80 -27.49 3.32
N ASN A 294 4.19 -27.07 2.21
CA ASN A 294 4.38 -27.72 0.91
C ASN A 294 5.64 -27.26 0.16
N GLY A 295 6.42 -26.33 0.73
CA GLY A 295 7.58 -25.74 0.07
C GLY A 295 7.24 -24.84 -1.12
N ALA A 296 5.98 -24.47 -1.28
CA ALA A 296 5.62 -23.40 -2.19
C ALA A 296 5.91 -22.05 -1.55
N TYR A 297 6.23 -21.09 -2.42
CA TYR A 297 6.39 -19.70 -2.01
C TYR A 297 7.48 -19.53 -0.96
N CYS A 298 8.64 -20.13 -1.29
CA CYS A 298 9.86 -19.93 -0.54
C CYS A 298 10.23 -18.45 -0.60
N GLY A 299 10.66 -17.89 0.51
CA GLY A 299 10.75 -16.44 0.65
C GLY A 299 11.42 -16.04 1.95
N ASP A 300 11.92 -14.81 1.95
CA ASP A 300 12.28 -14.09 3.16
C ASP A 300 11.03 -13.40 3.71
N TYR A 301 10.55 -13.84 4.87
CA TYR A 301 9.45 -13.19 5.58
C TYR A 301 10.02 -12.25 6.64
N LEU A 302 9.95 -10.94 6.36
CA LEU A 302 10.40 -9.88 7.27
C LEU A 302 9.32 -9.62 8.31
N LEU A 303 9.71 -9.62 9.58
CA LEU A 303 8.81 -9.53 10.71
C LEU A 303 9.24 -8.41 11.64
N ALA A 304 8.29 -7.66 12.17
CA ALA A 304 8.53 -6.70 13.25
C ALA A 304 7.41 -6.76 14.29
N ASP A 305 7.77 -6.84 15.57
CA ASP A 305 6.83 -6.87 16.70
C ASP A 305 6.85 -5.53 17.45
N THR A 306 5.72 -4.83 17.43
CA THR A 306 5.57 -3.53 18.13
C THR A 306 5.64 -3.63 19.64
N LYS A 307 5.40 -4.79 20.25
CA LYS A 307 5.45 -4.97 21.70
C LYS A 307 6.89 -5.05 22.20
N THR A 308 7.72 -5.83 21.52
CA THR A 308 9.11 -6.10 21.92
C THR A 308 10.13 -5.20 21.20
N ASN A 309 9.74 -4.57 20.08
CA ASN A 309 10.64 -3.88 19.15
C ASN A 309 11.67 -4.82 18.48
N GLU A 310 11.45 -6.13 18.58
CA GLU A 310 12.22 -7.16 17.90
C GLU A 310 11.85 -7.18 16.41
N VAL A 311 12.86 -7.41 15.58
CA VAL A 311 12.70 -7.61 14.14
C VAL A 311 13.38 -8.90 13.73
N ALA A 312 12.86 -9.54 12.69
CA ALA A 312 13.42 -10.78 12.19
C ALA A 312 13.21 -10.95 10.69
N VAL A 313 13.97 -11.85 10.08
CA VAL A 313 13.75 -12.37 8.74
C VAL A 313 13.74 -13.90 8.86
N LEU A 314 12.60 -14.50 8.57
CA LEU A 314 12.48 -15.95 8.39
C LEU A 314 12.76 -16.24 6.93
N GLU A 315 13.96 -16.74 6.64
CA GLU A 315 14.27 -17.29 5.32
C GLU A 315 13.71 -18.70 5.26
N LEU A 316 12.68 -18.91 4.44
CA LEU A 316 11.92 -20.16 4.38
C LEU A 316 12.11 -20.85 3.04
N GLY A 317 12.75 -22.01 3.07
CA GLY A 317 12.72 -23.00 1.99
C GLY A 317 11.61 -24.03 2.17
N SER A 318 11.80 -25.20 1.57
CA SER A 318 10.86 -26.31 1.57
C SER A 318 11.04 -27.25 2.77
N TYR A 319 12.29 -27.56 3.08
CA TYR A 319 12.75 -28.34 4.23
C TYR A 319 13.66 -27.48 5.12
N GLU A 320 14.54 -26.70 4.50
CA GLU A 320 15.46 -25.81 5.21
C GLU A 320 14.83 -24.45 5.51
N TRP A 321 15.24 -23.85 6.61
CA TRP A 321 14.83 -22.51 7.02
C TRP A 321 15.82 -21.96 8.04
N GLU A 322 15.94 -20.63 8.11
CA GLU A 322 16.71 -19.95 9.14
C GLU A 322 15.97 -18.70 9.63
N LEU A 323 16.13 -18.37 10.91
CA LEU A 323 15.49 -17.18 11.49
C LEU A 323 16.51 -16.24 12.10
N LYS A 324 16.88 -15.23 11.30
CA LYS A 324 17.74 -14.13 11.75
C LYS A 324 16.90 -13.09 12.48
N ARG A 325 17.20 -12.83 13.75
CA ARG A 325 16.45 -11.89 14.59
C ARG A 325 17.38 -10.94 15.36
N THR A 326 16.92 -9.73 15.61
CA THR A 326 17.67 -8.73 16.39
C THR A 326 16.76 -7.68 17.03
N MET A 327 17.25 -7.03 18.09
CA MET A 327 16.68 -5.80 18.66
C MET A 327 17.55 -4.56 18.36
N ASP A 328 18.66 -4.75 17.65
CA ASP A 328 19.57 -3.68 17.24
C ASP A 328 20.25 -4.05 15.91
N GLY A 329 19.99 -3.28 14.86
CA GLY A 329 20.64 -3.48 13.55
C GLY A 329 19.71 -3.34 12.36
N PHE A 330 20.17 -3.86 11.22
CA PHE A 330 19.53 -3.79 9.92
C PHE A 330 19.53 -5.17 9.26
N LEU A 331 18.37 -5.63 8.79
CA LEU A 331 18.20 -6.90 8.09
C LEU A 331 17.65 -6.61 6.67
N PRO A 332 18.46 -6.81 5.62
CA PRO A 332 18.03 -6.64 4.23
C PRO A 332 17.31 -7.87 3.68
N SER A 333 16.56 -7.68 2.60
CA SER A 333 16.02 -8.76 1.78
C SER A 333 15.77 -8.30 0.34
N CYS A 334 16.07 -9.15 -0.63
CA CYS A 334 16.02 -8.80 -2.06
C CYS A 334 16.01 -10.03 -2.97
N ASN A 335 15.21 -11.07 -2.68
CA ASN A 335 15.19 -12.34 -3.42
C ASN A 335 16.56 -13.06 -3.49
N TYR A 336 17.52 -12.72 -2.63
CA TYR A 336 18.81 -13.38 -2.55
C TYR A 336 18.80 -14.29 -1.32
N PRO A 337 18.89 -15.63 -1.48
CA PRO A 337 18.90 -16.52 -0.33
C PRO A 337 20.21 -16.33 0.41
N TRP A 338 20.16 -15.81 1.63
CA TRP A 338 21.35 -15.45 2.40
C TRP A 338 21.86 -16.62 3.23
N ASP A 339 20.98 -17.50 3.70
CA ASP A 339 21.34 -18.72 4.41
C ASP A 339 21.98 -19.75 3.44
N PRO A 340 23.10 -20.38 3.81
CA PRO A 340 23.74 -21.38 2.95
C PRO A 340 22.90 -22.64 2.72
N GLU A 341 22.16 -23.14 3.71
CA GLU A 341 21.40 -24.39 3.62
C GLU A 341 20.14 -24.18 2.75
N VAL A 342 19.45 -23.06 2.93
CA VAL A 342 18.32 -22.67 2.06
C VAL A 342 18.77 -22.47 0.61
N ALA A 343 19.89 -21.78 0.39
CA ALA A 343 20.43 -21.59 -0.95
C ALA A 343 20.86 -22.91 -1.62
N GLU A 344 21.45 -23.83 -0.86
CA GLU A 344 21.81 -25.17 -1.34
C GLU A 344 20.57 -25.97 -1.75
N GLU A 345 19.51 -25.96 -0.93
CA GLU A 345 18.24 -26.64 -1.24
C GLU A 345 17.62 -26.14 -2.56
N MET A 346 17.69 -24.83 -2.82
CA MET A 346 17.14 -24.21 -4.03
C MET A 346 18.05 -24.35 -5.26
N GLY A 347 19.29 -24.81 -5.09
CA GLY A 347 20.31 -24.77 -6.15
C GLY A 347 20.66 -23.34 -6.58
N ALA A 348 20.52 -22.36 -5.67
CA ALA A 348 20.75 -20.96 -5.97
C ALA A 348 22.25 -20.63 -6.07
N ALA A 349 22.61 -19.80 -7.06
CA ALA A 349 23.95 -19.23 -7.14
C ALA A 349 24.26 -18.36 -5.91
N ARG A 350 25.54 -18.15 -5.60
CA ARG A 350 25.99 -17.40 -4.42
C ARG A 350 26.80 -16.17 -4.82
N GLY A 351 26.72 -15.13 -4.00
CA GLY A 351 27.48 -13.89 -4.23
C GLY A 351 27.20 -13.30 -5.62
N TRP A 352 28.24 -12.79 -6.27
CA TRP A 352 28.14 -12.11 -7.57
C TRP A 352 27.63 -12.98 -8.73
N ASP A 353 27.58 -14.30 -8.58
CA ASP A 353 26.97 -15.19 -9.57
C ASP A 353 25.43 -15.19 -9.49
N HIS A 354 24.85 -14.61 -8.43
CA HIS A 354 23.40 -14.46 -8.27
C HIS A 354 22.92 -13.08 -8.73
N GLY A 355 21.93 -13.04 -9.64
CA GLY A 355 21.44 -11.79 -10.25
C GLY A 355 20.89 -10.75 -9.26
N CYS A 356 20.44 -11.19 -8.09
CA CYS A 356 19.94 -10.29 -7.03
C CYS A 356 21.01 -9.83 -6.02
N TYR A 357 22.21 -10.40 -6.03
CA TYR A 357 23.27 -10.02 -5.10
C TYR A 357 23.72 -8.55 -5.20
N PRO A 358 23.71 -7.89 -6.39
CA PRO A 358 23.94 -6.45 -6.48
C PRO A 358 23.05 -5.61 -5.57
N ARG A 359 21.78 -6.01 -5.40
CA ARG A 359 20.81 -5.36 -4.49
C ARG A 359 21.15 -5.60 -3.02
N TRP A 360 21.64 -6.79 -2.68
CA TRP A 360 22.14 -7.10 -1.33
C TRP A 360 23.29 -6.18 -0.94
N VAL A 361 24.29 -6.03 -1.83
CA VAL A 361 25.42 -5.10 -1.63
C VAL A 361 24.91 -3.66 -1.49
N ARG A 362 23.89 -3.27 -2.27
CA ARG A 362 23.32 -1.93 -2.16
C ARG A 362 22.64 -1.70 -0.81
N TRP A 363 21.93 -2.69 -0.28
CA TRP A 363 21.36 -2.61 1.04
C TRP A 363 22.41 -2.40 2.13
N GLU A 364 23.54 -3.12 2.07
CA GLU A 364 24.65 -2.95 3.02
C GLU A 364 25.22 -1.52 2.98
N GLN A 365 25.41 -0.95 1.79
CA GLN A 365 25.86 0.44 1.62
C GLN A 365 24.90 1.45 2.26
N LEU A 366 23.59 1.27 2.07
CA LEU A 366 22.57 2.16 2.64
C LEU A 366 22.48 2.02 4.16
N ALA A 367 22.56 0.79 4.66
CA ALA A 367 22.57 0.50 6.09
C ALA A 367 23.78 1.14 6.79
N GLU A 368 24.98 1.07 6.19
CA GLU A 368 26.17 1.73 6.72
C GLU A 368 26.08 3.26 6.63
N ARG A 369 25.62 3.80 5.49
CA ARG A 369 25.49 5.24 5.24
C ARG A 369 24.64 5.94 6.30
N ASP A 370 23.53 5.31 6.70
CA ASP A 370 22.48 5.95 7.49
C ASP A 370 22.33 5.35 8.91
N TYR A 371 23.23 4.47 9.34
CA TYR A 371 23.16 3.83 10.66
C TYR A 371 22.97 4.88 11.78
N GLY A 372 21.93 4.69 12.61
CA GLY A 372 21.52 5.61 13.68
C GLY A 372 20.60 6.75 13.25
N ASN A 373 20.32 6.88 11.95
CA ASN A 373 19.48 7.94 11.40
C ASN A 373 18.34 7.42 10.52
N ILE A 374 18.15 6.09 10.42
CA ILE A 374 17.10 5.49 9.58
C ILE A 374 15.71 5.91 10.10
N THR A 375 14.88 6.39 9.19
CA THR A 375 13.47 6.78 9.43
C THR A 375 12.58 6.22 8.32
N VAL A 376 11.26 6.39 8.45
CA VAL A 376 10.33 6.07 7.35
C VAL A 376 10.67 6.82 6.05
N PHE A 377 11.19 8.05 6.13
CA PHE A 377 11.60 8.81 4.94
C PHE A 377 12.85 8.24 4.28
N SER A 378 13.78 7.72 5.09
CA SER A 378 14.92 6.95 4.58
C SER A 378 14.44 5.69 3.86
N GLY A 379 13.47 4.97 4.43
CA GLY A 379 12.86 3.82 3.78
C GLY A 379 12.22 4.16 2.42
N MET A 380 11.50 5.28 2.33
CA MET A 380 10.92 5.74 1.07
C MET A 380 11.99 6.04 0.01
N GLU A 381 13.12 6.61 0.43
CA GLU A 381 14.28 6.85 -0.44
C GLU A 381 14.89 5.52 -0.91
N TYR A 382 15.13 4.57 0.00
CA TYR A 382 15.77 3.29 -0.33
C TYR A 382 14.96 2.48 -1.33
N LEU A 383 13.64 2.43 -1.14
CA LEU A 383 12.76 1.70 -2.07
C LEU A 383 12.77 2.31 -3.47
N GLY A 384 13.07 3.61 -3.60
CA GLY A 384 13.23 4.32 -4.87
C GLY A 384 14.65 4.36 -5.42
N ASP A 385 15.60 3.63 -4.82
CA ASP A 385 17.03 3.72 -5.15
C ASP A 385 17.36 3.02 -6.48
N HIS A 386 18.16 3.73 -7.30
CA HIS A 386 18.60 3.31 -8.63
C HIS A 386 20.12 3.18 -8.75
N TYR A 387 20.85 3.02 -7.64
CA TYR A 387 22.29 2.84 -7.73
C TYR A 387 22.62 1.38 -8.06
N ASP A 388 23.12 1.16 -9.27
CA ASP A 388 23.55 -0.15 -9.75
C ASP A 388 24.99 -0.41 -9.26
N THR A 389 25.16 -1.40 -8.38
CA THR A 389 26.44 -1.77 -7.79
C THR A 389 27.35 -2.57 -8.73
N VAL A 390 26.82 -3.11 -9.83
CA VAL A 390 27.61 -3.74 -10.91
C VAL A 390 28.28 -2.65 -11.72
N GLU A 391 27.52 -1.65 -12.15
CA GLU A 391 28.02 -0.58 -13.02
C GLU A 391 28.60 0.62 -12.27
N ASN A 392 28.39 0.70 -10.95
CA ASN A 392 28.80 1.79 -10.07
C ASN A 392 28.26 3.16 -10.50
N ARG A 393 27.02 3.20 -11.00
CA ARG A 393 26.33 4.43 -11.44
C ARG A 393 24.83 4.36 -11.19
N ILE A 394 24.15 5.49 -11.31
CA ILE A 394 22.69 5.52 -11.33
C ILE A 394 22.21 4.94 -12.66
N ASN A 395 21.48 3.83 -12.59
CA ASN A 395 20.96 3.09 -13.73
C ASN A 395 19.69 2.33 -13.31
N PRO A 396 18.48 2.88 -13.55
CA PRO A 396 17.24 2.18 -13.21
C PRO A 396 17.11 0.89 -14.06
N CYS A 397 17.29 -0.27 -13.45
CA CYS A 397 17.36 -1.56 -14.15
C CYS A 397 16.88 -2.72 -13.23
N SER A 398 17.15 -3.97 -13.61
CA SER A 398 16.86 -5.16 -12.78
C SER A 398 17.82 -5.35 -11.59
N HIS A 399 18.96 -4.65 -11.55
CA HIS A 399 19.96 -4.76 -10.47
C HIS A 399 19.75 -3.75 -9.32
N THR A 400 18.78 -2.85 -9.43
CA THR A 400 18.53 -1.76 -8.46
C THR A 400 17.40 -2.06 -7.49
N LEU A 401 17.33 -1.38 -6.35
CA LEU A 401 16.29 -1.65 -5.34
C LEU A 401 14.88 -1.29 -5.81
N CYS A 402 14.73 -0.19 -6.55
CA CYS A 402 13.56 0.06 -7.38
C CYS A 402 13.82 -0.58 -8.76
N GLY A 403 13.11 -1.67 -9.05
CA GLY A 403 13.32 -2.43 -10.28
C GLY A 403 12.65 -1.80 -11.48
N HIS A 404 13.38 -1.78 -12.58
CA HIS A 404 12.91 -1.38 -13.91
C HIS A 404 13.40 -2.39 -14.95
N VAL A 405 12.76 -3.56 -15.02
CA VAL A 405 13.16 -4.63 -15.97
C VAL A 405 12.87 -4.21 -17.41
N GLU A 406 11.88 -3.34 -17.63
CA GLU A 406 11.55 -2.76 -18.93
C GLU A 406 12.74 -2.02 -19.54
N ASN A 407 13.57 -1.36 -18.72
CA ASN A 407 14.76 -0.66 -19.20
C ASN A 407 15.88 -1.62 -19.60
N ALA A 408 15.89 -2.84 -19.06
CA ALA A 408 16.95 -3.83 -19.30
C ALA A 408 16.62 -4.78 -20.47
N SER A 409 15.37 -5.24 -20.56
CA SER A 409 14.95 -6.27 -21.53
C SER A 409 13.75 -5.87 -22.39
N GLY A 410 13.13 -4.71 -22.12
CA GLY A 410 11.84 -4.33 -22.68
C GLY A 410 10.64 -5.05 -22.05
N TYR A 411 10.83 -6.05 -21.18
CA TYR A 411 9.69 -6.74 -20.56
C TYR A 411 9.05 -5.84 -19.47
N PRO A 412 7.75 -5.53 -19.53
CA PRO A 412 7.09 -4.61 -18.61
C PRO A 412 6.91 -5.24 -17.22
N HIS A 413 7.96 -5.12 -16.41
CA HIS A 413 8.09 -5.70 -15.07
C HIS A 413 9.01 -4.86 -14.20
N GLY A 414 8.69 -4.75 -12.92
CA GLY A 414 9.47 -3.94 -11.98
C GLY A 414 8.62 -3.49 -10.82
N SER A 415 9.13 -2.52 -10.06
CA SER A 415 8.47 -2.00 -8.87
C SER A 415 7.08 -1.44 -9.21
N ILE A 416 6.02 -1.85 -8.52
CA ILE A 416 4.66 -1.33 -8.75
C ILE A 416 4.08 -0.57 -7.55
N ASP A 417 4.83 -0.49 -6.46
CA ASP A 417 4.47 0.25 -5.25
C ASP A 417 5.70 0.49 -4.35
N GLY A 418 5.48 1.13 -3.21
CA GLY A 418 6.41 1.15 -2.08
C GLY A 418 5.66 1.37 -0.76
N LYS A 419 6.03 0.61 0.27
CA LYS A 419 5.39 0.56 1.59
C LYS A 419 6.42 0.75 2.69
N VAL A 420 6.17 1.64 3.65
CA VAL A 420 7.07 1.85 4.79
C VAL A 420 6.28 2.14 6.05
N THR A 421 6.63 1.49 7.16
CA THR A 421 6.10 1.83 8.49
C THR A 421 7.23 1.91 9.52
N ASN A 422 6.93 2.52 10.67
CA ASN A 422 7.75 2.41 11.86
C ASN A 422 6.93 1.92 13.04
N ARG A 423 7.58 1.63 14.16
CA ARG A 423 6.90 1.14 15.37
C ARG A 423 5.74 2.02 15.83
N THR A 424 5.92 3.35 15.81
CA THR A 424 4.88 4.30 16.28
C THR A 424 3.64 4.27 15.39
N MET A 425 3.81 4.15 14.08
CA MET A 425 2.74 4.00 13.11
C MET A 425 2.09 2.61 13.19
N ALA A 426 2.89 1.55 13.25
CA ALA A 426 2.41 0.17 13.35
C ALA A 426 1.59 -0.10 14.63
N LEU A 427 1.84 0.62 15.74
CA LEU A 427 0.98 0.61 16.95
C LEU A 427 -0.44 1.15 16.72
N ARG A 428 -0.71 1.75 15.56
CA ARG A 428 -2.03 2.17 15.04
C ARG A 428 -2.41 1.41 13.76
N MET A 429 -1.66 0.36 13.42
CA MET A 429 -1.74 -0.33 12.13
C MET A 429 -1.59 0.62 10.93
N GLU A 430 -0.80 1.69 11.08
CA GLU A 430 -0.60 2.72 10.07
C GLU A 430 0.70 2.45 9.28
N LEU A 431 0.70 2.79 7.99
CA LEU A 431 1.88 2.77 7.11
C LEU A 431 1.82 3.93 6.11
N TRP A 432 2.96 4.25 5.50
CA TRP A 432 3.01 5.01 4.25
C TRP A 432 3.02 4.05 3.07
N SER A 433 2.21 4.33 2.06
CA SER A 433 2.23 3.58 0.81
C SER A 433 2.12 4.52 -0.40
N ARG A 434 2.69 4.10 -1.54
CA ARG A 434 2.55 4.75 -2.84
C ARG A 434 2.18 3.72 -3.91
N PHE A 435 1.30 4.12 -4.82
CA PHE A 435 1.02 3.37 -6.04
C PHE A 435 2.06 3.71 -7.11
N GLY A 436 2.44 2.72 -7.91
CA GLY A 436 3.43 2.79 -8.99
C GLY A 436 4.87 2.75 -8.50
N HIS A 437 5.82 2.75 -9.46
CA HIS A 437 7.26 2.68 -9.19
C HIS A 437 7.68 3.44 -7.95
N SER A 438 8.41 2.78 -7.05
CA SER A 438 8.87 3.36 -5.79
C SER A 438 9.70 4.63 -5.96
N CYS A 439 10.37 4.82 -7.11
CA CYS A 439 11.11 6.03 -7.47
C CYS A 439 10.22 7.18 -7.99
N GLY A 440 9.00 6.88 -8.44
CA GLY A 440 8.04 7.83 -9.01
C GLY A 440 8.17 8.11 -10.50
N GLN A 441 8.99 7.35 -11.22
CA GLN A 441 8.98 7.34 -12.69
C GLN A 441 7.70 6.66 -13.19
N PRO A 442 7.00 7.21 -14.21
CA PRO A 442 5.84 6.56 -14.79
C PRO A 442 6.23 5.47 -15.80
N PHE A 443 5.32 4.52 -15.99
CA PHE A 443 5.32 3.62 -17.15
C PHE A 443 4.20 4.03 -18.09
N LEU A 444 4.52 4.36 -19.34
CA LEU A 444 3.56 4.81 -20.35
C LEU A 444 3.44 3.75 -21.45
N VAL A 445 2.26 3.16 -21.58
CA VAL A 445 2.01 2.01 -22.46
C VAL A 445 2.26 2.39 -23.92
N ASP A 446 1.81 3.56 -24.36
CA ASP A 446 1.96 4.00 -25.75
C ASP A 446 3.39 4.32 -26.14
N GLU A 447 4.25 4.69 -25.19
CA GLU A 447 5.68 4.88 -25.43
C GLU A 447 6.37 3.52 -25.51
N HIS A 448 6.14 2.68 -24.52
CA HIS A 448 6.68 1.32 -24.48
C HIS A 448 6.30 0.49 -25.71
N ARG A 449 5.05 0.54 -26.16
CA ARG A 449 4.59 -0.20 -27.35
C ARG A 449 5.32 0.20 -28.64
N LYS A 450 5.80 1.45 -28.73
CA LYS A 450 6.56 1.93 -29.90
C LYS A 450 8.00 1.41 -29.89
N GLU A 451 8.58 1.30 -28.70
CA GLU A 451 9.97 0.86 -28.51
C GLU A 451 10.09 -0.68 -28.48
N HIS A 452 9.08 -1.34 -27.90
CA HIS A 452 9.02 -2.79 -27.66
C HIS A 452 7.66 -3.39 -28.09
N PRO A 453 7.38 -3.45 -29.41
CA PRO A 453 6.12 -3.97 -29.92
C PRO A 453 5.87 -5.45 -29.58
N GLU A 454 6.91 -6.24 -29.29
CA GLU A 454 6.83 -7.64 -28.84
C GLU A 454 6.18 -7.81 -27.46
N TYR A 455 6.11 -6.74 -26.66
CA TYR A 455 5.49 -6.70 -25.34
C TYR A 455 4.27 -5.77 -25.30
N ALA A 456 3.63 -5.54 -26.44
CA ALA A 456 2.42 -4.75 -26.56
C ALA A 456 1.17 -5.50 -26.05
N PHE A 457 1.18 -5.95 -24.80
CA PHE A 457 0.07 -6.70 -24.23
C PHE A 457 -1.19 -5.81 -24.12
N ASP A 458 -2.35 -6.42 -24.34
CA ASP A 458 -3.65 -5.72 -24.37
C ASP A 458 -4.11 -5.28 -22.98
N ASP A 459 -3.62 -5.94 -21.92
CA ASP A 459 -3.99 -5.75 -20.52
C ASP A 459 -3.07 -4.77 -19.76
N LEU A 460 -2.00 -4.29 -20.41
CA LEU A 460 -1.16 -3.22 -19.87
C LEU A 460 -1.95 -1.91 -19.71
N VAL A 461 -1.68 -1.20 -18.63
CA VAL A 461 -2.14 0.17 -18.40
C VAL A 461 -1.00 1.05 -17.94
N ASP A 462 -1.17 2.35 -18.13
CA ASP A 462 -0.22 3.33 -17.63
C ASP A 462 -0.11 3.21 -16.11
N ILE A 463 1.12 3.08 -15.62
CA ILE A 463 1.41 3.17 -14.20
C ILE A 463 1.82 4.62 -13.95
N ILE A 464 0.88 5.39 -13.42
CA ILE A 464 1.12 6.78 -13.02
C ILE A 464 1.32 6.83 -11.51
N PRO A 465 2.58 6.97 -11.03
CA PRO A 465 2.84 6.86 -9.61
C PRO A 465 2.21 8.01 -8.83
N ARG A 466 1.75 7.69 -7.62
CA ARG A 466 1.15 8.67 -6.71
C ARG A 466 2.14 9.05 -5.61
N PRO A 467 1.96 10.22 -4.95
CA PRO A 467 2.71 10.53 -3.74
C PRO A 467 2.46 9.48 -2.67
N TYR A 468 3.43 9.28 -1.78
CA TYR A 468 3.21 8.51 -0.55
C TYR A 468 2.05 9.11 0.25
N ALA A 469 1.15 8.26 0.73
CA ALA A 469 0.08 8.62 1.65
C ALA A 469 -0.05 7.61 2.78
N ALA A 470 -0.61 8.06 3.91
CA ALA A 470 -0.83 7.20 5.05
C ALA A 470 -2.04 6.28 4.83
N PHE A 471 -1.92 5.00 5.18
CA PHE A 471 -3.01 4.03 5.22
C PHE A 471 -3.09 3.46 6.62
N SER A 472 -4.31 3.30 7.13
CA SER A 472 -4.58 2.86 8.51
C SER A 472 -6.04 2.44 8.61
N PRO A 473 -6.41 1.46 9.46
CA PRO A 473 -7.78 0.97 9.55
C PRO A 473 -8.81 2.06 9.83
N PHE A 474 -10.07 1.83 9.47
CA PHE A 474 -11.14 2.80 9.74
C PHE A 474 -11.84 2.54 11.08
N THR A 475 -12.20 3.59 11.80
CA THR A 475 -12.90 3.53 13.08
C THR A 475 -14.01 4.55 13.12
N SER A 476 -15.00 4.34 13.98
CA SER A 476 -16.01 5.36 14.27
C SER A 476 -15.52 6.32 15.35
N LEU A 477 -15.90 7.59 15.23
CA LEU A 477 -15.65 8.61 16.24
C LEU A 477 -16.88 9.51 16.40
N ASP A 478 -17.44 9.50 17.59
CA ASP A 478 -18.48 10.45 18.00
C ASP A 478 -17.87 11.66 18.69
N ILE A 479 -18.22 12.86 18.25
CA ILE A 479 -17.83 14.11 18.93
C ILE A 479 -19.07 14.83 19.42
N LEU A 480 -19.26 14.85 20.75
CA LEU A 480 -20.27 15.64 21.42
C LEU A 480 -19.71 17.03 21.77
N VAL A 481 -20.32 18.06 21.20
CA VAL A 481 -19.93 19.46 21.45
C VAL A 481 -20.83 20.07 22.50
N LEU A 482 -20.25 20.53 23.60
CA LEU A 482 -20.95 21.12 24.73
C LEU A 482 -20.58 22.60 24.91
N ASP A 483 -21.50 23.41 25.40
CA ASP A 483 -21.19 24.76 25.87
C ASP A 483 -20.60 24.74 27.29
N ARG A 484 -20.28 25.91 27.83
CA ARG A 484 -19.70 26.04 29.19
C ARG A 484 -20.60 25.53 30.32
N ASN A 485 -21.90 25.38 30.07
CA ASN A 485 -22.88 24.88 31.04
C ASN A 485 -23.10 23.38 30.89
N GLY A 486 -22.47 22.73 29.90
CA GLY A 486 -22.67 21.33 29.57
C GLY A 486 -23.87 21.08 28.64
N GLU A 487 -24.42 22.12 27.99
CA GLU A 487 -25.53 21.96 27.07
C GLU A 487 -25.04 21.67 25.64
N PRO A 488 -25.66 20.74 24.89
CA PRO A 488 -25.23 20.41 23.55
C PRO A 488 -25.33 21.56 22.55
N VAL A 489 -24.35 21.64 21.65
CA VAL A 489 -24.22 22.73 20.69
C VAL A 489 -24.44 22.21 19.27
N ALA A 490 -25.68 22.30 18.79
CA ALA A 490 -26.05 21.95 17.42
C ALA A 490 -25.48 22.92 16.37
N GLY A 491 -25.18 22.48 15.15
CA GLY A 491 -24.69 23.35 14.07
C GLY A 491 -23.27 23.89 14.26
N ALA A 492 -22.45 23.27 15.12
CA ALA A 492 -21.03 23.58 15.28
C ALA A 492 -20.21 22.87 14.19
N LEU A 493 -19.30 23.59 13.55
CA LEU A 493 -18.33 23.02 12.62
C LEU A 493 -17.24 22.31 13.40
N VAL A 494 -17.09 21.01 13.18
CA VAL A 494 -16.09 20.12 13.75
C VAL A 494 -15.09 19.77 12.65
N ASN A 495 -13.84 20.20 12.81
CA ASN A 495 -12.74 19.88 11.88
C ASN A 495 -11.69 19.04 12.63
N ILE A 496 -11.37 17.88 12.07
CA ILE A 496 -10.33 16.97 12.56
C ILE A 496 -9.23 16.89 11.52
N THR A 497 -7.98 17.17 11.91
CA THR A 497 -6.80 17.10 11.03
C THR A 497 -5.80 16.07 11.55
N SER A 498 -5.42 15.12 10.69
CA SER A 498 -4.36 14.15 10.94
C SER A 498 -3.02 14.87 11.06
N ASN A 499 -2.30 14.63 12.16
CA ASN A 499 -0.97 15.16 12.41
C ASN A 499 0.12 14.36 11.68
N VAL A 500 -0.25 13.28 10.99
CA VAL A 500 0.66 12.41 10.23
C VAL A 500 0.74 12.85 8.76
N ASP A 501 -0.41 12.98 8.09
CA ASP A 501 -0.51 13.26 6.65
C ASP A 501 -1.26 14.54 6.31
N ASN A 502 -1.67 15.33 7.31
CA ASN A 502 -2.47 16.57 7.18
C ASN A 502 -3.84 16.38 6.51
N SER A 503 -4.32 15.14 6.34
CA SER A 503 -5.70 14.90 5.92
C SER A 503 -6.68 15.53 6.91
N SER A 504 -7.74 16.17 6.41
CA SER A 504 -8.71 16.87 7.25
C SER A 504 -10.13 16.43 6.91
N TYR A 505 -10.95 16.30 7.96
CA TYR A 505 -12.32 15.82 7.91
C TYR A 505 -13.21 16.83 8.62
N GLU A 506 -14.29 17.24 7.98
CA GLU A 506 -15.19 18.25 8.52
C GLU A 506 -16.62 17.75 8.56
N LEU A 507 -17.28 17.94 9.70
CA LEU A 507 -18.70 17.68 9.90
C LEU A 507 -19.34 18.82 10.70
N VAL A 508 -20.66 18.91 10.60
CA VAL A 508 -21.46 19.84 11.40
C VAL A 508 -22.26 19.02 12.40
N THR A 509 -22.27 19.46 13.66
CA THR A 509 -23.05 18.77 14.69
C THR A 509 -24.55 18.81 14.38
N ASP A 510 -25.22 17.69 14.64
CA ASP A 510 -26.65 17.52 14.49
C ASP A 510 -27.46 18.24 15.60
N GLY A 511 -28.77 17.98 15.67
CA GLY A 511 -29.64 18.56 16.69
C GLY A 511 -29.30 18.14 18.13
N SER A 512 -28.58 17.02 18.31
CA SER A 512 -28.10 16.54 19.61
C SER A 512 -26.74 17.14 19.99
N GLY A 513 -26.14 17.98 19.13
CA GLY A 513 -24.80 18.52 19.34
C GLY A 513 -23.68 17.54 19.00
N THR A 514 -23.98 16.45 18.28
CA THR A 514 -23.04 15.38 17.96
C THR A 514 -22.60 15.42 16.50
N ALA A 515 -21.33 15.18 16.24
CA ALA A 515 -20.80 14.89 14.91
C ALA A 515 -20.22 13.46 14.90
N LEU A 516 -20.83 12.55 14.13
CA LEU A 516 -20.41 11.16 13.99
C LEU A 516 -19.57 10.99 12.71
N PHE A 517 -18.31 10.58 12.89
CA PHE A 517 -17.41 10.17 11.83
C PHE A 517 -17.41 8.64 11.76
N GLY A 518 -18.17 8.03 10.84
CA GLY A 518 -18.33 6.56 10.81
C GLY A 518 -17.10 5.79 10.33
N PHE A 519 -16.27 6.39 9.46
CA PHE A 519 -15.11 5.75 8.83
C PHE A 519 -13.89 6.66 8.84
N LEU A 520 -13.44 7.02 10.04
CA LEU A 520 -12.26 7.84 10.26
C LEU A 520 -11.00 6.94 10.33
N PRO A 521 -9.97 7.16 9.51
CA PRO A 521 -8.73 6.40 9.61
C PRO A 521 -8.07 6.53 11.00
N CYS A 522 -7.41 5.49 11.50
CA CYS A 522 -6.63 5.58 12.74
C CYS A 522 -5.45 6.55 12.58
N SER A 523 -5.36 7.60 13.41
CA SER A 523 -4.26 8.56 13.38
C SER A 523 -4.09 9.30 14.70
N ASP A 524 -3.04 10.13 14.79
CA ASP A 524 -2.92 11.20 15.77
C ASP A 524 -3.62 12.45 15.21
N TYR A 525 -4.68 12.90 15.86
CA TYR A 525 -5.57 13.94 15.37
C TYR A 525 -5.53 15.21 16.21
N SER A 526 -5.57 16.35 15.52
CA SER A 526 -5.90 17.66 16.09
C SER A 526 -7.36 18.00 15.76
N LEU A 527 -8.17 18.25 16.79
CA LEU A 527 -9.57 18.63 16.69
C LEU A 527 -9.74 20.12 16.91
N ASN A 528 -10.52 20.77 16.04
CA ASN A 528 -10.93 22.16 16.15
C ASN A 528 -12.44 22.26 15.95
N VAL A 529 -13.16 22.85 16.91
CA VAL A 529 -14.60 23.07 16.83
C VAL A 529 -14.89 24.56 16.85
N ARG A 530 -15.81 25.01 15.98
CA ARG A 530 -16.23 26.42 15.89
C ARG A 530 -17.73 26.57 15.70
N LYS A 531 -18.32 27.53 16.44
CA LYS A 531 -19.69 28.04 16.19
C LYS A 531 -19.77 29.51 16.56
N GLY A 532 -19.81 30.40 15.56
CA GLY A 532 -19.73 31.84 15.81
C GLY A 532 -18.42 32.19 16.52
N ASN A 533 -18.51 32.76 17.74
CA ASN A 533 -17.36 33.11 18.57
C ASN A 533 -16.89 31.98 19.51
N LEU A 534 -17.62 30.87 19.55
CA LEU A 534 -17.27 29.70 20.35
C LEU A 534 -16.19 28.90 19.64
N GLU A 535 -15.09 28.62 20.34
CA GLU A 535 -14.04 27.71 19.87
C GLU A 535 -13.72 26.63 20.93
N GLY A 536 -13.36 25.44 20.45
CA GLY A 536 -12.81 24.34 21.23
C GLY A 536 -11.67 23.69 20.46
N ARG A 537 -10.62 23.23 21.15
CA ARG A 537 -9.51 22.49 20.53
C ARG A 537 -9.12 21.32 21.41
N ASP A 538 -8.73 20.21 20.78
CA ASP A 538 -8.19 19.04 21.46
C ASP A 538 -7.17 18.31 20.56
N ARG A 539 -6.38 17.41 21.14
CA ARG A 539 -5.50 16.48 20.41
C ARG A 539 -5.59 15.09 21.01
N PHE A 540 -5.73 14.07 20.17
CA PHE A 540 -5.89 12.69 20.62
C PHE A 540 -5.40 11.68 19.60
N ILE A 541 -5.16 10.45 20.05
CA ILE A 541 -4.84 9.33 19.18
C ILE A 541 -6.09 8.47 19.04
N GLN A 542 -6.54 8.24 17.81
CA GLN A 542 -7.65 7.36 17.46
C GLN A 542 -7.11 6.02 16.99
N LYS A 543 -7.54 4.93 17.63
CA LYS A 543 -7.11 3.55 17.28
C LYS A 543 -8.27 2.55 17.16
N GLU A 544 -9.39 2.88 17.76
CA GLU A 544 -10.57 2.05 17.90
C GLU A 544 -11.80 2.95 18.00
N ASP A 545 -12.97 2.39 17.74
CA ASP A 545 -14.24 3.10 17.84
C ASP A 545 -14.35 3.84 19.19
N SER A 546 -14.61 5.14 19.16
CA SER A 546 -14.59 5.96 20.38
C SER A 546 -15.58 7.12 20.36
N SER A 547 -15.84 7.69 21.54
CA SER A 547 -16.67 8.89 21.70
C SER A 547 -15.91 9.93 22.52
N ARG A 548 -16.05 11.21 22.17
CA ARG A 548 -15.31 12.32 22.77
C ARG A 548 -16.20 13.53 23.02
N GLU A 549 -16.03 14.14 24.18
CA GLU A 549 -16.72 15.38 24.54
C GLU A 549 -15.76 16.56 24.42
N ILE A 550 -16.24 17.68 23.87
CA ILE A 550 -15.48 18.91 23.82
C ILE A 550 -16.33 20.12 24.22
N VAL A 551 -15.83 20.85 25.21
CA VAL A 551 -16.47 22.09 25.69
C VAL A 551 -15.95 23.29 24.91
N VAL A 552 -16.82 23.94 24.15
CA VAL A 552 -16.49 25.18 23.42
C VAL A 552 -16.65 26.40 24.32
N ARG A 553 -15.75 27.38 24.15
CA ARG A 553 -15.71 28.60 24.96
C ARG A 553 -15.73 29.83 24.06
N ASP A 554 -16.39 30.88 24.51
CA ASP A 554 -16.36 32.17 23.82
C ASP A 554 -14.93 32.72 23.83
N THR A 555 -14.40 32.99 22.65
CA THR A 555 -13.05 33.54 22.48
C THR A 555 -12.96 35.04 22.76
N GLY A 556 -14.07 35.68 23.14
CA GLY A 556 -14.07 37.07 23.60
C GLY A 556 -13.64 38.07 22.53
N ARG A 557 -13.83 37.75 21.24
CA ARG A 557 -13.72 38.75 20.17
C ARG A 557 -14.92 39.69 20.25
N GLU A 558 -14.87 40.61 21.21
CA GLU A 558 -15.62 41.87 21.11
C GLU A 558 -15.27 42.52 19.77
N GLY A 559 -16.28 42.72 18.92
CA GLY A 559 -16.29 43.74 17.87
C GLY A 559 -14.97 43.95 17.12
N GLY A 560 -14.36 42.88 16.59
CA GLY A 560 -13.23 43.01 15.68
C GLY A 560 -13.70 43.77 14.43
N ILE A 561 -13.23 45.01 14.30
CA ILE A 561 -13.42 45.91 13.15
C ILE A 561 -13.48 45.08 11.86
N SER A 562 -14.62 45.19 11.16
CA SER A 562 -14.91 44.53 9.88
C SER A 562 -13.65 44.31 9.03
N ARG A 563 -13.50 43.12 8.43
CA ARG A 563 -12.45 42.80 7.45
C ARG A 563 -12.24 43.91 6.40
N THR A 564 -13.27 44.70 6.10
CA THR A 564 -13.16 45.88 5.22
C THR A 564 -12.22 46.97 5.74
N ALA A 565 -12.12 47.20 7.04
CA ALA A 565 -11.23 48.22 7.60
C ALA A 565 -9.78 47.72 7.77
N SER A 566 -9.55 46.42 7.96
CA SER A 566 -8.18 45.86 7.91
C SER A 566 -7.61 45.87 6.49
N ILE A 567 -8.45 45.60 5.49
CA ILE A 567 -8.08 45.73 4.06
C ILE A 567 -7.89 47.21 3.69
N ALA A 568 -8.72 48.12 4.21
CA ALA A 568 -8.54 49.56 3.98
C ALA A 568 -7.26 50.10 4.62
N VAL A 569 -6.90 49.69 5.83
CA VAL A 569 -5.64 50.10 6.49
C VAL A 569 -4.43 49.52 5.75
N ALA A 570 -4.47 48.26 5.32
CA ALA A 570 -3.42 47.66 4.50
C ALA A 570 -3.29 48.34 3.13
N ALA A 571 -4.41 48.66 2.47
CA ALA A 571 -4.41 49.39 1.20
C ALA A 571 -3.87 50.83 1.37
N VAL A 572 -4.23 51.53 2.45
CA VAL A 572 -3.70 52.87 2.75
C VAL A 572 -2.19 52.79 3.03
N LEU A 573 -1.71 51.80 3.78
CA LEU A 573 -0.27 51.63 4.04
C LEU A 573 0.52 51.29 2.77
N VAL A 574 -0.04 50.48 1.86
CA VAL A 574 0.57 50.18 0.56
C VAL A 574 0.58 51.43 -0.35
N ILE A 575 -0.51 52.20 -0.37
CA ILE A 575 -0.59 53.45 -1.15
C ILE A 575 0.39 54.49 -0.60
N VAL A 576 0.48 54.66 0.72
CA VAL A 576 1.44 55.57 1.37
C VAL A 576 2.88 55.13 1.09
N GLY A 577 3.15 53.82 1.14
CA GLY A 577 4.46 53.25 0.76
C GLY A 577 4.83 53.49 -0.70
N LEU A 578 3.88 53.33 -1.63
CA LEU A 578 4.08 53.60 -3.06
C LEU A 578 4.29 55.09 -3.36
N ILE A 579 3.57 55.98 -2.67
CA ILE A 579 3.74 57.43 -2.79
C ILE A 579 5.11 57.85 -2.22
N ALA A 580 5.51 57.33 -1.06
CA ALA A 580 6.83 57.59 -0.49
C ALA A 580 7.96 57.08 -1.40
N GLY A 581 7.79 55.88 -1.99
CA GLY A 581 8.70 55.30 -2.97
C GLY A 581 8.82 56.15 -4.26
N MET A 582 7.70 56.65 -4.80
CA MET A 582 7.72 57.54 -5.98
C MET A 582 8.37 58.90 -5.70
N VAL A 583 8.19 59.46 -4.50
CA VAL A 583 8.82 60.73 -4.10
C VAL A 583 10.33 60.56 -3.93
N LEU A 584 10.78 59.43 -3.34
CA LEU A 584 12.20 59.09 -3.22
C LEU A 584 12.84 58.80 -4.59
N TRP A 585 12.14 58.10 -5.48
CA TRP A 585 12.59 57.82 -6.84
C TRP A 585 12.72 59.11 -7.70
N ARG A 586 11.77 60.05 -7.58
CA ARG A 586 11.86 61.38 -8.23
C ARG A 586 12.99 62.25 -7.69
N LYS A 587 13.37 62.12 -6.41
CA LYS A 587 14.54 62.82 -5.84
C LYS A 587 15.86 62.19 -6.32
N SER A 588 15.92 60.87 -6.45
CA SER A 588 17.12 60.16 -6.96
C SER A 588 17.40 60.48 -8.44
N ASN A 589 16.37 60.61 -9.27
CA ASN A 589 16.52 60.86 -10.72
C ASN A 589 16.74 62.34 -11.11
N LYS A 590 16.85 63.27 -10.14
CA LYS A 590 17.30 64.65 -10.38
C LYS A 590 18.79 64.87 -10.09
N SER A 591 19.54 63.81 -9.78
CA SER A 591 20.97 63.85 -9.48
C SER A 591 21.84 63.00 -10.41
N LYS A 592 21.35 62.67 -11.61
CA LYS A 592 22.13 62.11 -12.71
C LYS A 592 21.89 62.89 -13.99
#